data_AF-A0A0K0D0S2-F1
#
_entry.id   AF-A0A0K0D0S2-F1
#
_cell.length_a   1.000
_cell.length_b   1.000
_cell.length_c   1.000
_cell.angle_alpha   90.00
_cell.angle_beta   90.00
_cell.angle_gamma   90.00
#
_symmetry.space_group_name_H-M   'P 1'
#
loop_
_entity.id
_entity.type
_entity.pdbx_description
1 polymer ?
#
loop_
_entity_poly.entity_id
_entity_poly.type
_entity_poly.pdbx_seq_one_letter_code
_entity_poly.pdbx_strand_id
1 'polypeptide(L)'
;MRRCAALIDLNGTLHVEDMAIPKASDALERLRKLRPVKFVTNTTKESINVLYNRITKCGFRISKDEIFTSLVAARQFVEKQDLRPMLLLDGKAMEDFKDVDTSDPNAVVIGLAPSEFHFEKLNDAFKLVLNGELYSGE
;
A
#
# COMPACT_ATOMS: atom_id res chain seq x y z
N MET A 1 -8.86 -4.28 30.59
CA MET A 1 -9.23 -5.03 29.36
C MET A 1 -8.13 -4.82 28.32
N ARG A 2 -7.36 -5.85 27.95
CA ARG A 2 -6.30 -5.70 26.93
C ARG A 2 -6.97 -5.40 25.59
N ARG A 3 -6.75 -4.20 25.06
CA ARG A 3 -7.17 -3.84 23.70
C ARG A 3 -6.19 -4.52 22.73
N CYS A 4 -6.57 -5.65 22.15
CA CYS A 4 -5.83 -6.25 21.05
C CYS A 4 -6.74 -6.33 19.81
N ALA A 5 -6.22 -5.89 18.68
CA ALA A 5 -6.83 -6.08 17.37
C ALA A 5 -6.19 -7.30 16.69
N ALA A 6 -6.93 -7.96 15.81
CA ALA A 6 -6.35 -8.94 14.88
C ALA A 6 -5.94 -8.22 13.59
N LEU A 7 -4.66 -8.32 13.23
CA LEU A 7 -4.16 -7.95 11.91
C LEU A 7 -4.13 -9.22 11.06
N ILE A 8 -4.85 -9.22 9.95
CA ILE A 8 -5.03 -10.40 9.11
C ILE A 8 -4.44 -10.10 7.74
N ASP A 9 -3.49 -10.90 7.31
CA ASP A 9 -3.00 -10.83 5.93
C ASP A 9 -4.11 -11.22 4.94
N LEU A 10 -4.06 -10.70 3.72
CA LEU A 10 -5.08 -10.98 2.69
C LEU A 10 -4.65 -12.13 1.79
N ASN A 11 -3.51 -11.98 1.11
CA ASN A 11 -3.04 -12.92 0.09
C ASN A 11 -2.52 -14.21 0.74
N GLY A 12 -3.05 -15.36 0.31
CA GLY A 12 -2.69 -16.67 0.91
C GLY A 12 -3.31 -16.94 2.29
N THR A 13 -4.03 -15.97 2.86
CA THR A 13 -4.68 -16.11 4.19
C THR A 13 -6.20 -16.06 4.10
N LEU A 14 -6.78 -15.12 3.33
CA LEU A 14 -8.22 -15.07 3.06
C LEU A 14 -8.57 -15.57 1.66
N HIS A 15 -7.68 -15.35 0.69
CA HIS A 15 -7.89 -15.73 -0.71
C HIS A 15 -6.57 -16.11 -1.38
N VAL A 16 -6.65 -16.88 -2.45
CA VAL A 16 -5.56 -17.11 -3.39
C VAL A 16 -6.07 -16.69 -4.76
N GLU A 17 -5.38 -15.74 -5.40
CA GLU A 17 -5.86 -15.08 -6.62
C GLU A 17 -7.28 -14.54 -6.42
N ASP A 18 -8.24 -14.95 -7.25
CA ASP A 18 -9.64 -14.52 -7.17
C ASP A 18 -10.54 -15.51 -6.39
N MET A 19 -9.96 -16.48 -5.68
CA MET A 19 -10.67 -17.53 -4.97
C MET A 19 -10.53 -17.41 -3.45
N ALA A 20 -11.65 -17.40 -2.73
CA ALA A 20 -11.64 -17.46 -1.27
C ALA A 20 -11.07 -18.78 -0.76
N ILE A 21 -10.28 -18.72 0.32
CA ILE A 21 -9.87 -19.91 1.06
C ILE A 21 -11.12 -20.52 1.72
N PRO A 22 -11.35 -21.84 1.60
CA PRO A 22 -12.52 -22.48 2.17
C PRO A 22 -12.72 -22.15 3.65
N LYS A 23 -13.94 -21.75 4.02
CA LYS A 23 -14.35 -21.36 5.39
C LYS A 23 -13.68 -20.11 5.97
N ALA A 24 -12.84 -19.39 5.20
CA ALA A 24 -12.19 -18.18 5.68
C ALA A 24 -13.19 -17.07 6.03
N SER A 25 -14.25 -16.91 5.24
CA SER A 25 -15.33 -15.94 5.51
C SER A 25 -16.06 -16.25 6.83
N ASP A 26 -16.44 -17.51 7.06
CA ASP A 26 -17.07 -17.93 8.31
C ASP A 26 -16.16 -17.73 9.53
N ALA A 27 -14.86 -18.01 9.38
CA ALA A 27 -13.87 -17.80 10.43
C ALA A 27 -13.70 -16.31 10.76
N LEU A 28 -13.67 -15.45 9.73
CA LEU A 28 -13.60 -14.00 9.88
C LEU A 28 -14.82 -13.46 10.64
N GLU A 29 -16.04 -13.88 10.28
CA GLU A 29 -17.27 -13.47 10.96
C GLU A 29 -17.29 -13.91 12.43
N ARG A 30 -16.74 -15.09 12.74
CA ARG A 30 -16.58 -15.54 14.14
C ARG A 30 -15.57 -14.68 14.89
N LEU A 31 -14.44 -14.32 14.27
CA LEU A 31 -13.40 -13.50 14.88
C LEU A 31 -13.86 -12.07 15.16
N ARG A 32 -14.64 -11.48 14.26
CA ARG A 32 -15.20 -10.12 14.39
C ARG A 32 -16.09 -9.96 15.62
N LYS A 33 -16.74 -11.03 16.08
CA LYS A 33 -17.54 -11.04 17.32
C LYS A 33 -16.69 -10.94 18.58
N LEU A 34 -15.39 -11.25 18.49
CA LEU A 34 -14.49 -11.33 19.64
C LEU A 34 -13.54 -10.15 19.73
N ARG A 35 -13.16 -9.54 18.60
CA ARG A 35 -12.21 -8.42 18.56
C ARG A 35 -12.28 -7.60 17.27
N PRO A 36 -11.80 -6.34 17.30
CA PRO A 36 -11.58 -5.56 16.09
C PRO A 36 -10.61 -6.26 15.14
N VAL A 37 -10.86 -6.13 13.84
CA VAL A 37 -10.05 -6.70 12.76
C VAL A 37 -9.56 -5.57 11.84
N LYS A 38 -8.31 -5.65 11.41
CA LYS A 38 -7.78 -4.89 10.28
C LYS A 38 -7.09 -5.85 9.32
N PHE A 39 -7.19 -5.57 8.03
CA PHE A 39 -6.56 -6.34 6.98
C PHE A 39 -5.28 -5.65 6.56
N VAL A 40 -4.21 -6.40 6.46
CA VAL A 40 -2.89 -5.90 6.07
C VAL A 40 -2.42 -6.61 4.82
N THR A 41 -1.72 -5.91 3.92
CA THR A 41 -1.02 -6.59 2.83
C THR A 41 0.12 -5.74 2.28
N ASN A 42 1.22 -6.41 1.94
CA ASN A 42 2.35 -5.80 1.25
C ASN A 42 2.13 -5.93 -0.27
N THR A 43 1.20 -5.14 -0.81
CA THR A 43 1.04 -4.98 -2.26
C THR A 43 1.62 -3.64 -2.71
N THR A 44 2.37 -3.68 -3.80
CA THR A 44 3.00 -2.51 -4.43
C THR A 44 2.52 -2.26 -5.85
N LYS A 45 1.56 -3.06 -6.33
CA LYS A 45 1.04 -3.05 -7.71
C LYS A 45 -0.41 -2.61 -7.83
N GLU A 46 -1.17 -2.67 -6.74
CA GLU A 46 -2.62 -2.53 -6.79
C GLU A 46 -3.08 -1.49 -5.78
N SER A 47 -3.98 -0.61 -6.20
CA SER A 47 -4.64 0.32 -5.29
C SER A 47 -5.52 -0.40 -4.28
N ILE A 48 -5.84 0.31 -3.21
CA ILE A 48 -6.82 -0.15 -2.22
C ILE A 48 -8.18 -0.49 -2.87
N ASN A 49 -8.54 0.21 -3.95
CA ASN A 49 -9.80 0.00 -4.66
C ASN A 49 -9.82 -1.31 -5.44
N VAL A 50 -8.73 -1.63 -6.15
CA VAL A 50 -8.58 -2.90 -6.87
C VAL A 50 -8.65 -4.07 -5.88
N LEU A 51 -7.91 -3.97 -4.78
CA LEU A 51 -7.87 -5.00 -3.74
C LEU A 51 -9.24 -5.19 -3.09
N TYR A 52 -9.90 -4.10 -2.66
CA TYR A 52 -11.24 -4.13 -2.08
C TYR A 52 -12.25 -4.82 -2.99
N ASN A 53 -12.25 -4.48 -4.28
CA ASN A 53 -13.16 -5.08 -5.26
C ASN A 53 -12.89 -6.58 -5.44
N ARG A 54 -11.64 -7.03 -5.39
CA ARG A 54 -11.30 -8.46 -5.44
C ARG A 54 -11.83 -9.19 -4.21
N ILE A 55 -11.52 -8.69 -3.01
CA ILE A 55 -11.90 -9.36 -1.75
C ILE A 55 -13.42 -9.46 -1.61
N THR A 56 -14.15 -8.40 -1.97
CA THR A 56 -15.62 -8.42 -1.94
C THR A 56 -16.21 -9.39 -2.96
N LYS A 57 -15.62 -9.52 -4.15
CA LYS A 57 -15.99 -10.56 -5.14
C LYS A 57 -15.76 -11.98 -4.65
N CYS A 58 -14.75 -12.19 -3.80
CA CYS A 58 -14.53 -13.48 -3.13
C CYS A 58 -15.57 -13.77 -2.01
N GLY A 59 -16.54 -12.88 -1.77
CA GLY A 59 -17.64 -13.07 -0.82
C GLY A 59 -17.36 -12.58 0.60
N PHE A 60 -16.28 -11.82 0.81
CA PHE A 60 -15.97 -11.23 2.12
C PHE A 60 -16.69 -9.89 2.31
N ARG A 61 -17.26 -9.68 3.51
CA ARG A 61 -17.92 -8.44 3.90
C ARG A 61 -16.96 -7.55 4.67
N ILE A 62 -16.12 -6.81 3.95
CA ILE A 62 -15.15 -5.89 4.55
C ILE A 62 -15.43 -4.45 4.11
N SER A 63 -14.91 -3.47 4.85
CA SER A 63 -14.89 -2.06 4.47
C SER A 63 -13.50 -1.62 4.02
N LYS A 64 -13.42 -0.60 3.17
CA LYS A 64 -12.14 -0.06 2.69
C LYS A 64 -11.26 0.47 3.82
N ASP A 65 -11.85 1.10 4.83
CA ASP A 65 -11.12 1.63 6.00
C ASP A 65 -10.52 0.53 6.89
N GLU A 66 -10.92 -0.72 6.69
CA GLU A 66 -10.32 -1.87 7.38
C GLU A 66 -9.05 -2.37 6.69
N ILE A 67 -8.77 -1.94 5.45
CA ILE A 67 -7.63 -2.38 4.66
C ILE A 67 -6.47 -1.40 4.84
N PHE A 68 -5.30 -1.93 5.16
CA PHE A 68 -4.06 -1.19 5.27
C PHE A 68 -2.99 -1.83 4.38
N THR A 69 -2.52 -1.08 3.39
CA THR A 69 -1.52 -1.56 2.43
C THR A 69 -0.17 -0.87 2.64
N SER A 70 0.89 -1.44 2.10
CA SER A 70 2.19 -0.75 2.01
C SER A 70 2.12 0.59 1.26
N LEU A 71 1.24 0.72 0.25
CA LEU A 71 1.03 2.00 -0.47
C LEU A 71 0.36 3.05 0.42
N VAL A 72 -0.66 2.66 1.21
CA VAL A 72 -1.29 3.54 2.19
C VAL A 72 -0.27 4.01 3.24
N ALA A 73 0.56 3.09 3.73
CA ALA A 73 1.62 3.43 4.69
C ALA A 73 2.64 4.42 4.09
N ALA A 74 3.06 4.19 2.85
CA ALA A 74 3.99 5.08 2.14
C ALA A 74 3.38 6.46 1.88
N ARG A 75 2.11 6.54 1.44
CA ARG A 75 1.39 7.81 1.28
C ARG A 75 1.30 8.59 2.59
N GLN A 76 0.88 7.92 3.68
CA GLN A 76 0.80 8.54 5.00
C GLN A 76 2.16 9.05 5.48
N PHE A 77 3.23 8.32 5.19
CA PHE A 77 4.59 8.76 5.50
C PHE A 77 4.97 10.03 4.73
N VAL A 78 4.72 10.05 3.42
CA VAL A 78 4.94 11.22 2.55
C VAL A 78 4.20 12.45 3.08
N GLU A 79 2.90 12.33 3.37
CA GLU A 79 2.07 13.42 3.88
C GLU A 79 2.55 13.89 5.27
N LYS A 80 2.88 12.95 6.16
CA LYS A 80 3.35 13.27 7.52
C LYS A 80 4.71 13.99 7.51
N GLN A 81 5.54 13.73 6.52
CA GLN A 81 6.87 14.33 6.39
C GLN A 81 6.88 15.54 5.45
N ASP A 82 5.71 15.96 4.93
CA ASP A 82 5.57 17.06 3.98
C ASP A 82 6.48 16.91 2.75
N LEU A 83 6.56 15.68 2.23
CA LEU A 83 7.41 15.33 1.10
C LEU A 83 6.64 15.46 -0.22
N ARG A 84 7.39 15.78 -1.28
CA ARG A 84 6.93 15.76 -2.67
C ARG A 84 7.66 14.62 -3.39
N PRO A 85 7.03 13.45 -3.58
CA PRO A 85 7.75 12.28 -4.06
C PRO A 85 7.83 12.22 -5.59
N MET A 86 8.96 11.79 -6.10
CA MET A 86 9.05 11.13 -7.40
C MET A 86 8.49 9.72 -7.26
N LEU A 87 7.39 9.44 -7.98
CA LEU A 87 6.67 8.16 -7.90
C LEU A 87 7.17 7.19 -8.99
N LEU A 88 7.75 6.07 -8.56
CA LEU A 88 8.07 4.90 -9.39
C LEU A 88 7.08 3.78 -9.03
N LEU A 89 5.83 3.97 -9.44
CA LEU A 89 4.69 3.10 -9.12
C LEU A 89 4.01 2.60 -10.39
N ASP A 90 3.39 1.42 -10.32
CA ASP A 90 2.51 0.94 -11.39
C ASP A 90 1.32 1.89 -11.57
N GLY A 91 0.82 2.06 -12.79
CA GLY A 91 -0.31 2.94 -13.07
C GLY A 91 -1.55 2.66 -12.22
N LYS A 92 -1.78 1.40 -11.82
CA LYS A 92 -2.87 1.04 -10.89
C LYS A 92 -2.59 1.49 -9.45
N ALA A 93 -1.34 1.51 -9.03
CA ALA A 93 -0.94 1.96 -7.68
C ALA A 93 -0.94 3.49 -7.54
N MET A 94 -0.81 4.23 -8.65
CA MET A 94 -0.87 5.69 -8.66
C MET A 94 -2.17 6.26 -8.09
N GLU A 95 -3.28 5.51 -8.17
CA GLU A 95 -4.57 5.91 -7.60
C GLU A 95 -4.47 6.19 -6.08
N ASP A 96 -3.67 5.41 -5.34
CA ASP A 96 -3.48 5.58 -3.90
C ASP A 96 -2.67 6.85 -3.57
N PHE A 97 -1.97 7.44 -4.55
CA PHE A 97 -1.19 8.67 -4.41
C PHE A 97 -1.87 9.87 -5.08
N LYS A 98 -3.14 9.74 -5.45
CA LYS A 98 -3.91 10.86 -5.99
C LYS A 98 -3.86 12.06 -5.01
N ASP A 99 -3.70 13.26 -5.55
CA ASP A 99 -3.66 14.52 -4.80
C ASP A 99 -2.40 14.72 -3.95
N VAL A 100 -1.41 13.82 -4.00
CA VAL A 100 -0.07 14.07 -3.47
C VAL A 100 0.67 15.01 -4.41
N ASP A 101 1.27 16.08 -3.88
CA ASP A 101 2.09 16.99 -4.67
C ASP A 101 3.38 16.28 -5.11
N THR A 102 3.63 16.24 -6.41
CA THR A 102 4.83 15.63 -7.01
C THR A 102 5.68 16.66 -7.77
N SER A 103 5.39 17.95 -7.61
CA SER A 103 6.19 19.02 -8.19
C SER A 103 7.52 19.16 -7.44
N ASP A 104 8.60 19.52 -8.15
CA ASP A 104 9.94 19.71 -7.58
C ASP A 104 10.30 18.64 -6.51
N PRO A 105 10.43 17.37 -6.92
CA PRO A 105 10.42 16.25 -6.00
C PRO A 105 11.64 16.27 -5.07
N ASN A 106 11.39 16.00 -3.78
CA ASN A 106 12.41 15.94 -2.73
C ASN A 106 12.49 14.56 -2.03
N ALA A 107 11.72 13.60 -2.52
CA ALA A 107 11.72 12.21 -2.06
C ALA A 107 11.50 11.26 -3.22
N VAL A 108 11.74 9.96 -3.01
CA VAL A 108 11.45 8.92 -4.01
C VAL A 108 10.62 7.84 -3.35
N VAL A 109 9.49 7.49 -3.96
CA VAL A 109 8.67 6.33 -3.57
C VAL A 109 8.77 5.28 -4.66
N ILE A 110 9.28 4.10 -4.29
CA ILE A 110 9.51 3.00 -5.22
C ILE A 110 8.58 1.83 -4.87
N GLY A 111 7.72 1.48 -5.82
CA GLY A 111 6.92 0.26 -5.82
C GLY A 111 7.43 -0.73 -6.85
N LEU A 112 6.64 -1.76 -7.17
CA LEU A 112 6.99 -2.68 -8.25
C LEU A 112 6.37 -2.17 -9.56
N ALA A 113 7.17 -1.40 -10.31
CA ALA A 113 6.73 -0.71 -11.51
C ALA A 113 7.67 -0.98 -12.69
N PRO A 114 7.62 -2.19 -13.31
CA PRO A 114 8.54 -2.55 -14.39
C PRO A 114 8.55 -1.57 -15.56
N SER A 115 7.41 -0.92 -15.87
CA SER A 115 7.32 0.11 -16.91
C SER A 115 8.15 1.37 -16.59
N GLU A 116 8.36 1.65 -15.31
CA GLU A 116 9.09 2.82 -14.81
C GLU A 116 10.57 2.52 -14.56
N PHE A 117 10.98 1.24 -14.65
CA PHE A 117 12.34 0.79 -14.34
C PHE A 117 13.24 0.83 -15.58
N HIS A 118 13.41 2.04 -16.12
CA HIS A 118 14.38 2.33 -17.16
C HIS A 118 15.49 3.24 -16.62
N PHE A 119 16.66 3.18 -17.27
CA PHE A 119 17.88 3.81 -16.78
C PHE A 119 17.70 5.30 -16.46
N GLU A 120 17.07 6.07 -17.35
CA GLU A 120 16.87 7.51 -17.18
C GLU A 120 16.11 7.82 -15.89
N LYS A 121 14.96 7.15 -15.68
CA LYS A 121 14.11 7.40 -14.52
C LYS A 121 14.74 6.94 -13.20
N LEU A 122 15.45 5.81 -13.22
CA LEU A 122 16.22 5.34 -12.07
C LEU A 122 17.39 6.27 -11.74
N ASN A 123 18.07 6.82 -12.76
CA ASN A 123 19.17 7.75 -12.58
C ASN A 123 18.69 9.11 -12.01
N ASP A 124 17.53 9.59 -12.43
CA ASP A 124 16.94 10.80 -11.85
C ASP A 124 16.52 10.58 -10.40
N ALA A 125 15.90 9.44 -10.09
CA ALA A 125 15.62 9.05 -8.70
C ALA A 125 16.91 8.97 -7.86
N PHE A 126 17.98 8.40 -8.41
CA PHE A 126 19.28 8.31 -7.74
C PHE A 126 19.87 9.68 -7.41
N LYS A 127 19.85 10.63 -8.37
CA LYS A 127 20.32 12.01 -8.13
C LYS A 127 19.51 12.70 -7.02
N LEU A 128 18.19 12.50 -6.99
CA LEU A 128 17.35 13.07 -5.93
C LEU A 128 17.74 12.55 -4.54
N VAL A 129 18.00 11.24 -4.42
CA VAL A 129 18.45 10.64 -3.16
C VAL A 129 19.82 11.18 -2.74
N LEU A 130 20.78 11.28 -3.67
CA LEU A 130 22.09 11.85 -3.38
C LEU A 130 22.02 13.32 -2.96
N ASN A 131 21.22 14.14 -3.64
CA ASN A 131 21.06 15.55 -3.30
C ASN A 131 20.35 15.75 -1.94
N GLY A 132 19.59 14.76 -1.47
CA GLY A 132 19.01 14.76 -0.12
C GLY A 132 20.01 14.45 1.00
N GLU A 133 21.10 13.73 0.71
CA GLU A 133 22.21 13.47 1.64
C GLU A 133 23.35 14.50 1.53
N LEU A 134 23.59 15.04 0.34
CA LEU A 134 24.66 16.01 0.07
C LEU A 134 24.14 17.45 0.19
N TYR A 135 23.97 17.95 1.43
CA TYR A 135 24.27 19.32 1.86
C TYR A 135 24.23 19.41 3.40
N SER A 136 25.04 18.59 4.09
CA SER A 136 25.65 19.03 5.34
C SER A 136 27.04 19.54 4.96
N GLY A 137 27.12 20.85 4.72
CA GLY A 137 28.36 21.50 4.35
C GLY A 137 29.39 21.36 5.48
N GLU A 138 30.52 20.76 5.13
CA GLU A 138 31.85 21.27 5.47
C GLU A 138 32.67 21.33 4.18
#